data_AF-A0A5C3EB21-F1
#
_entry.id   AF-A0A5C3EB21-F1
#
_cell.length_a   1.000
_cell.length_b   1.000
_cell.length_c   1.000
_cell.angle_alpha   90.00
_cell.angle_beta   90.00
_cell.angle_gamma   90.00
#
_symmetry.space_group_name_H-M   'P 1'
#
loop_
_entity.id
_entity.type
_entity.pdbx_description
1 polymer ?
#
loop_
_entity_poly.entity_id
_entity_poly.type
_entity_poly.pdbx_seq_one_letter_code
_entity_poly.pdbx_strand_id
1 'polypeptide(L)'
;MSKEDAAKEPTYDDYVERIHYSDKYNDDEWEYRHVILPKPMLKLLPETYFDPSEPGVLRILSVKEWRDIGITQSMGWEHYEVHAPEPHILLFRREKDFLEKYQAQAQAQAAAQQQQQQQQQANGKK
;
A
#
# COMPACT_ATOMS: atom_id res chain seq x y z
N MET A 1 -44.71 9.48 -10.82
CA MET A 1 -43.48 9.54 -10.02
C MET A 1 -43.31 8.17 -9.38
N SER A 2 -42.54 7.30 -10.03
CA SER A 2 -42.32 5.93 -9.61
C SER A 2 -41.37 5.89 -8.42
N LYS A 3 -41.61 4.98 -7.48
CA LYS A 3 -40.85 4.78 -6.25
C LYS A 3 -39.48 4.11 -6.52
N GLU A 4 -38.58 4.80 -7.22
CA GLU A 4 -37.26 4.24 -7.59
C GLU A 4 -36.04 5.09 -7.17
N ASP A 5 -36.24 6.14 -6.37
CA ASP A 5 -35.13 6.90 -5.76
C ASP A 5 -34.87 6.47 -4.29
N ALA A 6 -34.94 5.17 -4.00
CA ALA A 6 -34.42 4.65 -2.74
C ALA A 6 -32.91 4.50 -2.90
N ALA A 7 -32.13 5.41 -2.28
CA ALA A 7 -30.68 5.34 -2.27
C ALA A 7 -30.23 3.96 -1.79
N LYS A 8 -29.69 3.16 -2.72
CA LYS A 8 -29.10 1.85 -2.41
C LYS A 8 -27.94 2.07 -1.45
N GLU A 9 -27.88 1.32 -0.35
CA GLU A 9 -26.74 1.32 0.57
C GLU A 9 -25.44 1.15 -0.22
N PRO A 10 -24.39 1.97 0.03
CA PRO A 10 -23.13 1.85 -0.68
C PRO A 10 -22.51 0.46 -0.49
N THR A 11 -22.04 -0.13 -1.59
CA THR A 11 -21.32 -1.40 -1.59
C THR A 11 -19.88 -1.23 -1.10
N TYR A 12 -19.16 -2.34 -0.89
CA TYR A 12 -17.74 -2.29 -0.52
C TYR A 12 -16.90 -1.55 -1.59
N ASP A 13 -17.14 -1.86 -2.86
CA ASP A 13 -16.42 -1.25 -3.99
C ASP A 13 -16.68 0.27 -4.05
N ASP A 14 -17.91 0.72 -3.76
CA ASP A 14 -18.24 2.15 -3.65
C ASP A 14 -17.42 2.85 -2.56
N TYR A 15 -17.03 2.16 -1.49
CA TYR A 15 -16.13 2.71 -0.47
C TYR A 15 -14.68 2.71 -0.93
N VAL A 16 -14.24 1.67 -1.63
CA VAL A 16 -12.87 1.60 -2.19
C VAL A 16 -12.61 2.78 -3.12
N GLU A 17 -13.58 3.13 -3.98
CA GLU A 17 -13.48 4.28 -4.89
C GLU A 17 -13.42 5.64 -4.16
N ARG A 18 -13.88 5.69 -2.90
CA ARG A 18 -13.90 6.90 -2.06
C ARG A 18 -12.70 6.99 -1.13
N ILE A 19 -11.74 6.07 -1.20
CA ILE A 19 -10.49 6.16 -0.45
C ILE A 19 -9.73 7.40 -0.93
N HIS A 20 -9.38 8.27 0.02
CA HIS A 20 -8.66 9.51 -0.28
C HIS A 20 -7.16 9.35 -0.01
N TYR A 21 -6.35 9.85 -0.93
CA TYR A 21 -4.89 9.83 -0.85
C TYR A 21 -4.38 11.26 -0.74
N SER A 22 -3.59 11.56 0.29
CA SER A 22 -2.99 12.88 0.41
C SER A 22 -1.92 13.14 -0.65
N ASP A 23 -1.58 14.40 -0.84
CA ASP A 23 -0.31 14.76 -1.45
C ASP A 23 0.85 14.18 -0.64
N LYS A 24 1.97 13.96 -1.32
CA LYS A 24 3.17 13.46 -0.66
C LYS A 24 3.95 14.61 -0.05
N TYR A 25 4.52 14.37 1.12
CA TYR A 25 5.46 15.27 1.79
C TYR A 25 6.72 14.49 2.15
N ASN A 26 7.85 15.15 2.30
CA ASN A 26 9.12 14.48 2.55
C ASN A 26 9.99 15.28 3.50
N ASP A 27 10.85 14.56 4.21
CA ASP A 27 12.00 15.12 4.89
C ASP A 27 13.30 14.68 4.18
N ASP A 28 14.41 14.67 4.91
CA ASP A 28 15.71 14.29 4.39
C ASP A 28 15.83 12.79 4.09
N GLU A 29 15.09 11.92 4.81
CA GLU A 29 15.23 10.47 4.75
C GLU A 29 14.00 9.78 4.11
N TRP A 30 12.81 10.31 4.33
CA TRP A 30 11.54 9.63 4.05
C TRP A 30 10.59 10.47 3.20
N GLU A 31 9.82 9.76 2.37
CA GLU A 31 8.62 10.26 1.71
C GLU A 31 7.39 9.73 2.46
N TYR A 32 6.44 10.60 2.75
CA TYR A 32 5.24 10.34 3.55
C TYR A 32 3.97 10.66 2.78
N ARG A 33 2.89 9.99 3.18
CA ARG A 33 1.52 10.24 2.74
C ARG A 33 0.57 9.66 3.76
N HIS A 34 -0.62 10.23 3.90
CA HIS A 34 -1.71 9.60 4.61
C HIS A 34 -2.82 9.16 3.66
N VAL A 35 -3.49 8.06 4.02
CA VAL A 35 -4.65 7.53 3.32
C VAL A 35 -5.84 7.60 4.26
N ILE A 36 -6.95 8.15 3.79
CA ILE A 36 -8.18 8.31 4.57
C ILE A 36 -9.21 7.34 4.02
N LEU A 37 -9.60 6.37 4.85
CA LEU A 37 -10.69 5.45 4.56
C LEU A 37 -12.05 6.12 4.84
N PRO A 38 -13.10 5.83 4.07
CA PRO A 38 -14.46 6.20 4.45
C PRO A 38 -14.81 5.61 5.81
N LYS A 39 -15.28 6.44 6.76
CA LYS A 39 -15.58 5.99 8.13
C LYS A 39 -16.48 4.74 8.22
N PRO A 40 -17.54 4.58 7.39
CA PRO A 40 -18.36 3.37 7.42
C PRO A 40 -17.60 2.09 7.01
N MET A 41 -16.56 2.22 6.18
CA MET A 41 -15.74 1.11 5.72
C MET A 41 -15.01 0.40 6.85
N LEU A 42 -14.64 1.12 7.92
CA LEU A 42 -13.97 0.53 9.10
C LEU A 42 -14.79 -0.61 9.71
N LYS A 43 -16.12 -0.51 9.70
CA LYS A 43 -17.00 -1.56 10.25
C LYS A 43 -17.04 -2.83 9.40
N LEU A 44 -16.55 -2.77 8.17
CA LEU A 44 -16.51 -3.89 7.22
C LEU A 44 -15.16 -4.62 7.26
N LEU A 45 -14.16 -4.06 7.93
CA LEU A 45 -12.83 -4.66 8.02
C LEU A 45 -12.81 -5.83 9.01
N PRO A 46 -11.95 -6.85 8.79
CA PRO A 46 -11.78 -7.94 9.74
C PRO A 46 -11.34 -7.43 11.12
N GLU A 47 -11.87 -8.01 12.20
CA GLU A 47 -11.46 -7.67 13.57
C GLU A 47 -9.96 -7.84 13.81
N THR A 48 -9.32 -8.76 13.08
CA THR A 48 -7.88 -9.01 13.15
C THR A 48 -7.01 -7.86 12.64
N TYR A 49 -7.60 -6.84 12.01
CA TYR A 49 -6.91 -5.62 11.55
C TYR A 49 -6.91 -4.52 12.61
N PHE A 50 -7.63 -4.70 13.70
CA PHE A 50 -7.71 -3.76 14.80
C PHE A 50 -6.73 -4.14 15.91
N ASP A 51 -6.31 -3.13 16.68
CA ASP A 51 -5.48 -3.33 17.85
C ASP A 51 -6.30 -3.99 18.97
N PRO A 52 -5.85 -5.12 19.54
CA PRO A 52 -6.59 -5.81 20.60
C PRO A 52 -6.60 -5.03 21.93
N SER A 53 -5.66 -4.10 22.11
CA SER A 53 -5.54 -3.26 23.31
C SER A 53 -6.31 -1.94 23.20
N GLU A 54 -6.61 -1.49 21.98
CA GLU A 54 -7.30 -0.22 21.73
C GLU A 54 -8.49 -0.39 20.75
N PRO A 55 -9.73 -0.51 21.27
CA PRO A 55 -10.90 -0.77 20.44
C PRO A 55 -11.14 0.33 19.39
N GLY A 56 -11.28 -0.10 18.14
CA GLY A 56 -11.62 0.78 17.01
C GLY A 56 -10.42 1.44 16.33
N VAL A 57 -9.19 1.22 16.83
CA VAL A 57 -7.95 1.66 16.18
C VAL A 57 -7.37 0.51 15.37
N LEU A 58 -6.97 0.79 14.13
CA LEU A 58 -6.28 -0.20 13.31
C LEU A 58 -4.90 -0.46 13.90
N ARG A 59 -4.42 -1.71 13.83
CA ARG A 59 -3.00 -2.00 14.07
C ARG A 59 -2.17 -1.68 12.82
N ILE A 60 -0.85 -1.79 12.95
CA ILE A 60 0.04 -1.77 11.78
C ILE A 60 -0.32 -2.93 10.84
N LEU A 61 -0.48 -2.59 9.57
CA LEU A 61 -0.91 -3.49 8.51
C LEU A 61 0.24 -3.78 7.57
N SER A 62 0.43 -5.06 7.24
CA SER A 62 1.40 -5.47 6.22
C SER A 62 0.96 -5.03 4.82
N VAL A 63 1.90 -5.07 3.86
CA VAL A 63 1.62 -4.76 2.44
C VAL A 63 0.43 -5.51 1.90
N LYS A 64 0.34 -6.80 2.20
CA LYS A 64 -0.77 -7.63 1.74
C LYS A 64 -2.09 -7.14 2.34
N GLU A 65 -2.12 -6.88 3.64
CA GLU A 65 -3.34 -6.53 4.36
C GLU A 65 -3.92 -5.19 3.91
N TRP A 66 -3.11 -4.13 3.81
CA TRP A 66 -3.64 -2.85 3.34
C TRP A 66 -4.01 -2.88 1.85
N ARG A 67 -3.37 -3.73 1.03
CA ARG A 67 -3.80 -3.95 -0.36
C ARG A 67 -5.15 -4.67 -0.43
N ASP A 68 -5.37 -5.64 0.46
CA ASP A 68 -6.64 -6.37 0.54
C ASP A 68 -7.81 -5.45 0.94
N ILE A 69 -7.54 -4.35 1.67
CA ILE A 69 -8.53 -3.27 1.94
C ILE A 69 -8.94 -2.54 0.66
N GLY A 70 -8.14 -2.60 -0.41
CA GLY A 70 -8.35 -1.82 -1.63
C GLY A 70 -7.50 -0.55 -1.70
N ILE A 71 -6.59 -0.33 -0.75
CA ILE A 71 -5.64 0.77 -0.84
C ILE A 71 -4.65 0.47 -1.97
N THR A 72 -4.59 1.35 -2.98
CA THR A 72 -3.67 1.23 -4.11
C THR A 72 -2.65 2.37 -4.12
N GLN A 73 -1.37 2.02 -4.12
CA GLN A 73 -0.26 2.98 -4.23
C GLN A 73 0.94 2.32 -4.91
N SER A 74 2.03 3.05 -5.15
CA SER A 74 3.26 2.51 -5.75
C SER A 74 3.97 1.51 -4.81
N MET A 75 5.06 0.89 -5.28
CA MET A 75 5.88 0.01 -4.43
C MET A 75 6.64 0.82 -3.36
N GLY A 76 6.97 0.14 -2.25
CA GLY A 76 7.84 0.64 -1.18
C GLY A 76 7.15 1.37 -0.02
N TRP A 77 5.84 1.59 -0.08
CA TRP A 77 5.09 2.19 1.02
C TRP A 77 4.89 1.20 2.17
N GLU A 78 5.19 1.65 3.38
CA GLU A 78 5.02 0.95 4.65
C GLU A 78 4.00 1.71 5.51
N HIS A 79 2.98 1.01 6.03
CA HIS A 79 2.10 1.56 7.08
C HIS A 79 2.91 1.56 8.37
N TYR A 80 3.31 2.73 8.86
CA TYR A 80 4.33 2.80 9.93
C TYR A 80 3.77 3.29 11.27
N GLU A 81 2.64 3.99 11.26
CA GLU A 81 2.04 4.58 12.45
C GLU A 81 0.52 4.66 12.32
N VAL A 82 -0.15 4.55 13.48
CA VAL A 82 -1.60 4.58 13.62
C VAL A 82 -2.01 5.89 14.27
N HIS A 83 -3.08 6.51 13.77
CA HIS A 83 -3.59 7.75 14.33
C HIS A 83 -4.85 7.50 15.16
N ALA A 84 -4.68 7.24 16.46
CA ALA A 84 -5.79 6.88 17.37
C ALA A 84 -6.96 7.88 17.39
N PRO A 85 -6.75 9.21 17.40
CA PRO A 85 -7.85 10.18 17.34
C PRO A 85 -8.73 10.06 16.08
N GLU A 86 -8.13 9.67 14.95
CA GLU A 86 -8.83 9.49 13.68
C GLU A 86 -8.43 8.14 13.04
N PRO A 87 -9.00 7.02 13.51
CA PRO A 87 -8.54 5.66 13.16
C PRO A 87 -8.77 5.26 11.69
N HIS A 88 -9.48 6.11 10.95
CA HIS A 88 -9.70 5.99 9.52
C HIS A 88 -8.55 6.61 8.69
N ILE A 89 -7.56 7.22 9.34
CA ILE A 89 -6.36 7.78 8.72
C ILE A 89 -5.20 6.80 8.95
N LEU A 90 -4.64 6.29 7.87
CA LEU A 90 -3.46 5.41 7.87
C LEU A 90 -2.24 6.20 7.41
N LEU A 91 -1.14 6.12 8.17
CA LEU A 91 0.09 6.86 7.87
C LEU A 91 1.10 5.95 7.16
N PHE A 92 1.51 6.37 5.97
CA PHE A 92 2.48 5.64 5.16
C PHE A 92 3.78 6.41 5.03
N ARG A 93 4.88 5.67 5.00
CA ARG A 93 6.22 6.19 4.66
C ARG A 93 6.92 5.27 3.64
N ARG A 94 7.91 5.82 2.95
CA ARG A 94 8.79 5.08 2.03
C ARG A 94 10.16 5.77 1.99
N GLU A 95 11.24 5.00 1.86
CA GLU A 95 12.58 5.57 1.67
C GLU A 95 12.59 6.48 0.43
N LYS A 96 13.19 7.67 0.54
CA LYS A 96 13.22 8.65 -0.56
C LYS A 96 13.95 8.13 -1.80
N ASP A 97 15.00 7.34 -1.60
CA ASP A 97 15.83 6.71 -2.63
C ASP A 97 15.29 5.32 -3.07
N PHE A 98 14.14 4.88 -2.56
CA PHE A 98 13.58 3.55 -2.81
C PHE A 98 13.57 3.18 -4.30
N LEU A 99 13.00 4.05 -5.15
CA LEU A 99 12.86 3.73 -6.57
C LEU A 99 14.21 3.55 -7.26
N GLU A 100 15.18 4.42 -6.96
CA GLU A 100 16.52 4.37 -7.54
C GLU A 100 17.28 3.12 -7.09
N LYS A 101 17.27 2.85 -5.78
CA LYS A 101 17.94 1.71 -5.15
C LYS A 101 17.47 0.38 -5.72
N TYR A 102 16.15 0.16 -5.80
CA TYR A 102 15.60 -1.11 -6.28
C TYR A 102 15.65 -1.26 -7.80
N GLN A 103 15.57 -0.16 -8.55
CA GLN A 103 15.75 -0.19 -10.01
C GLN A 103 17.20 -0.53 -10.38
N ALA A 104 18.18 0.06 -9.69
CA ALA A 104 19.60 -0.24 -9.89
C ALA A 104 19.92 -1.70 -9.55
N GLN A 105 19.38 -2.23 -8.44
CA GLN A 105 19.55 -3.65 -8.09
C GLN A 105 18.98 -4.59 -9.14
N ALA A 106 17.77 -4.32 -9.65
CA ALA A 106 17.15 -5.15 -10.68
C ALA A 106 17.97 -5.17 -11.98
N GLN A 107 18.50 -4.02 -12.41
CA GLN A 107 19.36 -3.91 -13.58
C GLN A 107 20.69 -4.65 -13.40
N ALA A 108 21.33 -4.51 -12.23
CA ALA A 108 22.57 -5.19 -11.92
C ALA A 108 22.40 -6.72 -11.93
N GLN A 109 21.31 -7.22 -11.34
CA GLN A 109 20.99 -8.65 -11.36
C GLN A 109 20.73 -9.17 -12.78
N ALA A 110 19.98 -8.42 -13.59
CA ALA A 110 19.72 -8.80 -14.99
C ALA A 110 21.02 -8.85 -15.82
N ALA A 111 21.91 -7.86 -15.66
CA ALA A 111 23.20 -7.83 -16.35
C ALA A 111 24.10 -9.01 -15.94
N ALA A 112 24.15 -9.34 -14.65
CA ALA A 112 24.92 -10.48 -14.15
C ALA A 112 24.43 -11.82 -14.73
N GLN A 113 23.11 -12.01 -14.81
CA GLN A 113 22.52 -13.21 -15.41
C GLN A 113 22.85 -13.33 -16.91
N GLN A 114 22.80 -12.23 -17.66
CA GLN A 114 23.16 -12.22 -19.08
C GLN A 114 24.63 -12.56 -19.31
N GLN A 115 25.54 -12.02 -18.51
CA GLN A 115 26.97 -12.34 -18.60
C GLN A 115 27.25 -13.81 -18.29
N GLN A 116 26.60 -14.37 -17.26
CA GLN A 116 26.75 -15.80 -16.93
C GLN A 116 26.24 -16.70 -18.06
N GLN A 117 25.12 -16.36 -18.71
CA GLN A 117 24.61 -17.11 -19.86
C GLN A 117 25.58 -17.07 -21.05
N GLN A 118 26.17 -15.90 -21.35
CA GLN A 118 27.16 -15.78 -22.42
C GLN A 118 28.42 -16.60 -22.15
N GLN A 119 28.90 -16.64 -20.90
CA GLN A 119 30.06 -17.45 -20.51
C GLN A 119 29.78 -18.95 -20.60
N GLN A 120 28.58 -19.41 -20.23
CA GLN A 120 28.18 -20.82 -20.37
C GLN A 120 28.09 -21.26 -21.83
N GLN A 121 27.56 -20.39 -22.71
CA GLN A 121 27.50 -20.66 -24.15
C GLN A 121 28.89 -20.65 -24.81
N ALA A 122 29.82 -19.84 -24.30
CA ALA A 122 31.20 -19.81 -24.79
C ALA A 122 32.01 -21.05 -24.37
N ASN A 123 31.76 -21.61 -23.17
CA ASN A 123 32.46 -22.79 -22.67
C ASN A 123 31.92 -24.13 -23.20
N GLY A 124 30.66 -24.20 -23.65
CA GLY A 124 30.06 -25.43 -24.20
C GLY A 124 30.42 -25.73 -25.66
N LYS A 125 31.25 -24.91 -26.30
CA LYS A 125 31.66 -25.04 -27.72
C LYS A 125 33.06 -25.65 -27.92
N LYS A 126 33.64 -26.23 -26.87
CA LYS A 126 34.89 -27.02 -26.91
C LYS A 126 34.60 -28.50 -26.75
#